data_AF-A0A3D4UXG0-F1
#
_entry.id   AF-A0A3D4UXG0-F1
#
_cell.length_a   1.000
_cell.length_b   1.000
_cell.length_c   1.000
_cell.angle_alpha   90.00
_cell.angle_beta   90.00
_cell.angle_gamma   90.00
#
_symmetry.space_group_name_H-M   'P 1'
#
loop_
_entity.id
_entity.type
_entity.pdbx_description
1 polymer ?
#
loop_
_entity_poly.entity_id
_entity_poly.type
_entity_poly.pdbx_seq_one_letter_code
_entity_poly.pdbx_strand_id
1 'polypeptide(L)'
;MTHIGIDFSINSPGCCILSDKGYSFISFFNYGGRSFEKKILKAFELHFSLKEGNVIDSIAYDRGPRSKDFLIREREKMIDATNLSNIIIEYIQENFDSDEYEVYLEGFSYGSKGNSFIDLIQYNSFLRKGLVNWVGEKNISVYQPSTVKKTAGKGNANKHYMIKAFQDNVLEDKLLEKTAIWQWMQGKDYSTKIPKPLDDIVDAYFILKTGTLTN
;
A
#
# COMPACT_ATOMS: atom_id res chain seq x y z
N MET A 1 7.63 -4.88 -18.88
CA MET A 1 7.20 -5.51 -17.63
C MET A 1 7.25 -4.50 -16.51
N THR A 2 6.17 -4.40 -15.75
CA THR A 2 6.01 -3.51 -14.61
C THR A 2 5.78 -4.32 -13.34
N HIS A 3 6.53 -4.02 -12.29
CA HIS A 3 6.47 -4.73 -11.03
C HIS A 3 5.68 -3.90 -10.01
N ILE A 4 4.77 -4.52 -9.27
CA ILE A 4 3.84 -3.85 -8.36
C ILE A 4 3.90 -4.53 -7.00
N GLY A 5 4.29 -3.80 -5.95
CA GLY A 5 4.16 -4.23 -4.56
C GLY A 5 3.00 -3.49 -3.89
N ILE A 6 2.07 -4.24 -3.29
CA ILE A 6 0.91 -3.64 -2.59
C ILE A 6 0.91 -4.08 -1.13
N ASP A 7 1.02 -3.11 -0.21
CA ASP A 7 0.68 -3.28 1.19
C ASP A 7 -0.80 -2.93 1.38
N PHE A 8 -1.64 -3.96 1.51
CA PHE A 8 -3.08 -3.77 1.56
C PHE A 8 -3.60 -3.56 2.97
N SER A 9 -4.26 -2.43 3.20
CA SER A 9 -5.07 -2.18 4.38
C SER A 9 -6.43 -1.56 4.01
N ILE A 10 -7.44 -1.68 4.87
CA ILE A 10 -8.79 -1.14 4.59
C ILE A 10 -8.85 0.38 4.67
N ASN A 11 -7.84 1.06 5.23
CA ASN A 11 -7.88 2.51 5.45
C ASN A 11 -6.76 3.27 4.74
N SER A 12 -5.63 2.63 4.47
CA SER A 12 -4.46 3.28 3.88
C SER A 12 -3.63 2.28 3.05
N PRO A 13 -4.13 1.67 1.96
CA PRO A 13 -3.28 0.84 1.12
C PRO A 13 -2.09 1.62 0.58
N GLY A 14 -0.90 1.02 0.64
CA GLY A 14 0.32 1.50 -0.01
C GLY A 14 0.60 0.71 -1.28
N CYS A 15 1.07 1.40 -2.31
CA CYS A 15 1.52 0.77 -3.55
C CYS A 15 2.89 1.33 -3.95
N CYS A 16 3.80 0.45 -4.37
CA CYS A 16 5.07 0.77 -4.99
C CYS A 16 5.09 0.12 -6.37
N ILE A 17 5.41 0.90 -7.40
CA ILE A 17 5.48 0.43 -8.78
C ILE A 17 6.88 0.69 -9.30
N LEU A 18 7.49 -0.33 -9.90
CA LEU A 18 8.74 -0.21 -10.64
C LEU A 18 8.45 -0.43 -12.12
N SER A 19 8.62 0.62 -12.91
CA SER A 19 8.52 0.61 -14.37
C SER A 19 9.87 0.99 -15.01
N ASP A 20 9.88 1.10 -16.33
CA ASP A 20 11.00 1.65 -17.10
C ASP A 20 11.39 3.08 -16.67
N LYS A 21 10.44 3.86 -16.14
CA LYS A 21 10.64 5.22 -15.62
C LYS A 21 11.20 5.24 -14.19
N GLY A 22 11.36 4.10 -13.54
CA GLY A 22 11.79 3.97 -12.16
C GLY A 22 10.65 3.74 -11.19
N TYR A 23 10.82 4.17 -9.93
CA TYR A 23 9.83 3.95 -8.89
C TYR A 23 8.75 5.04 -8.85
N SER A 24 7.51 4.60 -8.69
CA SER A 24 6.37 5.44 -8.30
C SER A 24 5.74 4.89 -7.03
N PHE A 25 5.33 5.79 -6.15
CA PHE A 25 4.73 5.47 -4.86
C PHE A 25 3.35 6.09 -4.77
N ILE A 26 2.38 5.30 -4.35
CA ILE A 26 0.97 5.72 -4.29
C ILE A 26 0.40 5.33 -2.94
N SER A 27 -0.26 6.29 -2.30
CA SER A 27 -1.07 6.06 -1.12
C SER A 27 -2.54 6.18 -1.47
N PHE A 28 -3.30 5.12 -1.23
CA PHE A 28 -4.76 5.18 -1.20
C PHE A 28 -5.18 5.43 0.24
N PHE A 29 -6.15 6.31 0.51
CA PHE A 29 -6.59 6.54 1.88
C PHE A 29 -8.08 6.82 2.01
N ASN A 30 -8.69 6.23 3.04
CA ASN A 30 -10.10 6.42 3.34
C ASN A 30 -10.33 7.80 3.98
N TYR A 31 -10.89 8.74 3.21
CA TYR A 31 -11.15 10.11 3.67
C TYR A 31 -12.44 10.24 4.48
N GLY A 32 -13.24 9.18 4.57
CA GLY A 32 -14.39 9.04 5.47
C GLY A 32 -15.54 10.01 5.17
N GLY A 33 -15.79 10.28 3.89
CA GLY A 33 -16.86 11.15 3.40
C GLY A 33 -16.65 12.62 3.71
N ARG A 34 -15.40 13.03 3.97
CA ARG A 34 -15.07 14.42 4.31
C ARG A 34 -15.03 15.27 3.05
N SER A 35 -15.54 16.50 3.16
CA SER A 35 -15.40 17.49 2.08
C SER A 35 -13.95 18.01 2.03
N PHE A 36 -13.41 18.12 0.80
CA PHE A 36 -12.13 18.76 0.52
C PHE A 36 -12.14 20.29 0.73
N GLU A 37 -13.32 20.91 0.82
CA GLU A 37 -13.47 22.34 1.11
C GLU A 37 -13.25 22.66 2.59
N LYS A 38 -13.31 21.65 3.46
CA LYS A 38 -13.11 21.81 4.91
C LYS A 38 -11.63 21.67 5.26
N LYS A 39 -11.27 22.21 6.43
CA LYS A 39 -9.93 22.05 6.99
C LYS A 39 -9.54 20.56 7.04
N ILE A 40 -8.40 20.25 6.42
CA ILE A 40 -7.79 18.92 6.42
C ILE A 40 -7.46 18.55 7.88
N LEU A 41 -7.86 17.34 8.30
CA LEU A 41 -7.52 16.86 9.63
C LEU A 41 -6.05 16.45 9.68
N LYS A 42 -5.45 16.59 10.86
CA LYS A 42 -4.05 16.20 11.14
C LYS A 42 -3.68 14.78 10.72
N ALA A 43 -4.65 13.86 10.71
CA ALA A 43 -4.44 12.49 10.26
C ALA A 43 -4.17 12.37 8.75
N PHE A 44 -4.59 13.35 7.95
CA PHE A 44 -4.49 13.35 6.49
C PHE A 44 -3.52 14.40 5.95
N GLU A 45 -3.11 15.40 6.76
CA GLU A 45 -2.21 16.49 6.35
C GLU A 45 -0.99 15.99 5.57
N LEU A 46 -0.40 14.87 6.00
CA LEU A 46 0.78 14.33 5.31
C LEU A 46 0.44 13.74 3.93
N HIS A 47 -0.68 13.05 3.75
CA HIS A 47 -1.09 12.56 2.42
C HIS A 47 -1.21 13.72 1.42
N PHE A 48 -1.88 14.80 1.82
CA PHE A 48 -2.04 15.99 0.97
C PHE A 48 -0.71 16.70 0.73
N SER A 49 0.11 16.90 1.78
CA SER A 49 1.41 17.57 1.64
C SER A 49 2.37 16.82 0.73
N LEU A 50 2.40 15.49 0.79
CA LEU A 50 3.24 14.69 -0.10
C LEU A 50 2.75 14.76 -1.55
N LYS A 51 1.43 14.76 -1.77
CA LYS A 51 0.84 14.94 -3.10
C LYS A 51 1.13 16.31 -3.70
N GLU A 52 0.88 17.39 -2.95
CA GLU A 52 1.14 18.77 -3.39
C GLU A 52 2.61 18.99 -3.71
N GLY A 53 3.51 18.32 -2.98
CA GLY A 53 4.94 18.32 -3.23
C GLY A 53 5.42 17.40 -4.37
N ASN A 54 4.51 16.71 -5.08
CA ASN A 54 4.83 15.67 -6.07
C ASN A 54 5.81 14.60 -5.53
N VAL A 55 5.69 14.26 -4.24
CA VAL A 55 6.56 13.29 -3.57
C VAL A 55 6.06 11.87 -3.81
N ILE A 56 4.75 11.69 -3.70
CA ILE A 56 4.01 10.46 -4.01
C ILE A 56 2.64 10.87 -4.57
N ASP A 57 1.96 9.94 -5.25
CA ASP A 57 0.54 10.10 -5.50
C ASP A 57 -0.28 9.79 -4.24
N SER A 58 -1.35 10.54 -4.03
CA SER A 58 -2.30 10.27 -2.94
C SER A 58 -3.73 10.34 -3.43
N ILE A 59 -4.42 9.21 -3.31
CA ILE A 59 -5.76 8.96 -3.85
C ILE A 59 -6.72 8.72 -2.69
N ALA A 60 -7.59 9.69 -2.48
CA ALA A 60 -8.65 9.58 -1.48
C ALA A 60 -9.77 8.68 -2.02
N TYR A 61 -10.31 7.83 -1.16
CA TYR A 61 -11.57 7.12 -1.39
C TYR A 61 -12.44 7.21 -0.15
N ASP A 62 -13.72 6.90 -0.31
CA ASP A 62 -14.66 6.89 0.80
C ASP A 62 -15.36 5.54 0.89
N ARG A 63 -15.57 5.10 2.14
CA ARG A 63 -16.45 3.98 2.45
C ARG A 63 -17.82 4.52 2.81
N GLY A 64 -18.87 3.83 2.36
CA GLY A 64 -20.24 4.23 2.66
C GLY A 64 -20.53 4.25 4.17
N PRO A 65 -21.55 5.02 4.61
CA PRO A 65 -22.01 4.94 5.99
C PRO A 65 -22.41 3.49 6.33
N ARG A 66 -22.12 3.07 7.57
CA ARG A 66 -22.44 1.70 8.00
C ARG A 66 -23.84 1.64 8.57
N SER A 67 -24.66 0.77 8.02
CA SER A 67 -25.93 0.40 8.63
C SER A 67 -25.73 -0.25 10.00
N LYS A 68 -26.68 -0.01 10.91
CA LYS A 68 -26.75 -0.74 12.18
C LYS A 68 -27.26 -2.17 11.99
N ASP A 69 -28.04 -2.39 10.93
CA ASP A 69 -28.52 -3.71 10.55
C ASP A 69 -27.35 -4.58 10.07
N PHE A 70 -27.23 -5.78 10.63
CA PHE A 70 -26.12 -6.67 10.35
C PHE A 70 -26.07 -7.09 8.88
N LEU A 71 -27.22 -7.50 8.32
CA LEU A 71 -27.30 -8.01 6.96
C LEU A 71 -27.00 -6.92 5.93
N ILE A 72 -27.52 -5.71 6.15
CA ILE A 72 -27.21 -4.55 5.30
C ILE A 72 -25.73 -4.20 5.41
N ARG A 73 -25.17 -4.18 6.61
CA ARG A 73 -23.75 -3.85 6.85
C ARG A 73 -22.80 -4.82 6.14
N GLU A 74 -23.08 -6.12 6.15
CA GLU A 74 -22.24 -7.10 5.44
C GLU A 74 -22.30 -6.90 3.91
N ARG A 75 -23.45 -6.49 3.36
CA ARG A 75 -23.57 -6.11 1.94
C ARG A 75 -22.77 -4.86 1.61
N GLU A 76 -22.85 -3.83 2.45
CA GLU A 76 -22.06 -2.60 2.31
C GLU A 76 -20.55 -2.88 2.35
N LYS A 77 -20.10 -3.84 3.17
CA LYS A 77 -18.69 -4.25 3.19
C LYS A 77 -18.24 -4.85 1.86
N MET A 78 -19.07 -5.68 1.23
CA MET A 78 -18.77 -6.25 -0.09
C MET A 78 -18.71 -5.16 -1.17
N ILE A 79 -19.62 -4.18 -1.12
CA ILE A 79 -19.60 -3.04 -2.05
C ILE A 79 -18.32 -2.23 -1.88
N ASP A 80 -18.00 -1.82 -0.65
CA ASP A 80 -16.79 -1.05 -0.37
C ASP A 80 -15.50 -1.81 -0.72
N ALA A 81 -15.46 -3.13 -0.48
CA ALA A 81 -14.32 -3.98 -0.85
C ALA A 81 -14.13 -4.03 -2.37
N THR A 82 -15.23 -4.14 -3.11
CA THR A 82 -15.23 -4.08 -4.58
C THR A 82 -14.74 -2.72 -5.06
N ASN A 83 -15.28 -1.63 -4.52
CA ASN A 83 -14.89 -0.28 -4.90
C ASN A 83 -13.41 -0.01 -4.61
N LEU A 84 -12.90 -0.39 -3.44
CA LEU A 84 -11.49 -0.19 -3.12
C LEU A 84 -10.57 -1.02 -4.04
N SER A 85 -10.96 -2.26 -4.35
CA SER A 85 -10.25 -3.08 -5.33
C SER A 85 -10.18 -2.39 -6.69
N ASN A 86 -11.32 -1.91 -7.19
CA ASN A 86 -11.40 -1.25 -8.49
C ASN A 86 -10.58 0.03 -8.51
N ILE A 87 -10.71 0.89 -7.50
CA ILE A 87 -9.92 2.14 -7.41
C ILE A 87 -8.42 1.87 -7.50
N ILE A 88 -7.92 0.84 -6.81
CA ILE A 88 -6.49 0.50 -6.86
C ILE A 88 -6.11 0.02 -8.28
N ILE A 89 -6.88 -0.90 -8.85
CA ILE A 89 -6.56 -1.52 -10.15
C ILE A 89 -6.70 -0.51 -11.29
N GLU A 90 -7.82 0.20 -11.38
CA GLU A 90 -8.12 1.20 -12.40
C GLU A 90 -7.07 2.31 -12.38
N TYR A 91 -6.71 2.81 -11.19
CA TYR A 91 -5.65 3.81 -11.08
C TYR A 91 -4.32 3.32 -11.66
N ILE A 92 -3.95 2.07 -11.39
CA ILE A 92 -2.70 1.52 -11.94
C ILE A 92 -2.81 1.37 -13.46
N GLN A 93 -3.92 0.83 -13.97
CA GLN A 93 -4.16 0.65 -15.41
C GLN A 93 -4.13 1.97 -16.18
N GLU A 94 -4.71 3.03 -15.62
CA GLU A 94 -4.80 4.34 -16.28
C GLU A 94 -3.46 5.10 -16.31
N ASN A 95 -2.57 4.85 -15.33
CA ASN A 95 -1.36 5.66 -15.13
C ASN A 95 -0.05 4.92 -15.44
N PHE A 96 -0.07 3.58 -15.51
CA PHE A 96 1.11 2.75 -15.68
C PHE A 96 0.92 1.73 -16.79
N ASP A 97 0.88 2.18 -18.03
CA ASP A 97 0.76 1.33 -19.21
C ASP A 97 1.96 0.38 -19.37
N SER A 98 1.68 -0.91 -19.57
CA SER A 98 2.69 -1.97 -19.71
C SER A 98 2.08 -3.20 -20.38
N ASP A 99 2.87 -3.88 -21.21
CA ASP A 99 2.46 -5.15 -21.83
C ASP A 99 2.27 -6.28 -20.80
N GLU A 100 2.99 -6.19 -19.67
CA GLU A 100 3.02 -7.24 -18.65
C GLU A 100 3.21 -6.67 -17.25
N TYR A 101 2.46 -7.22 -16.29
CA TYR A 101 2.49 -6.83 -14.89
C TYR A 101 2.79 -8.04 -14.01
N GLU A 102 3.71 -7.88 -13.05
CA GLU A 102 3.89 -8.80 -11.93
C GLU A 102 3.48 -8.12 -10.62
N VAL A 103 2.63 -8.79 -9.84
CA VAL A 103 2.07 -8.25 -8.60
C VAL A 103 2.53 -9.06 -7.40
N TYR A 104 3.02 -8.35 -6.39
CA TYR A 104 3.54 -8.89 -5.15
C TYR A 104 2.69 -8.40 -3.98
N LEU A 105 2.30 -9.33 -3.11
CA LEU A 105 1.46 -9.06 -1.95
C LEU A 105 2.09 -9.68 -0.69
N GLU A 106 1.71 -9.14 0.47
CA GLU A 106 1.91 -9.83 1.74
C GLU A 106 0.74 -10.79 2.04
N GLY A 107 1.07 -11.95 2.61
CA GLY A 107 0.12 -12.89 3.20
C GLY A 107 -0.35 -12.44 4.58
N PHE A 108 -1.45 -13.01 5.06
CA PHE A 108 -1.99 -12.64 6.37
C PHE A 108 -1.09 -13.11 7.53
N SER A 109 -0.94 -12.27 8.55
CA SER A 109 -0.33 -12.68 9.82
C SER A 109 -1.29 -13.57 10.62
N TYR A 110 -0.94 -14.84 10.81
CA TYR A 110 -1.72 -15.80 11.61
C TYR A 110 -1.83 -15.43 13.10
N GLY A 111 -1.05 -14.45 13.58
CA GLY A 111 -1.19 -13.91 14.93
C GLY A 111 -2.35 -12.91 15.10
N SER A 112 -2.87 -12.36 14.01
CA SER A 112 -3.95 -11.36 14.01
C SER A 112 -5.31 -11.98 14.36
N LYS A 113 -6.15 -11.24 15.12
CA LYS A 113 -7.44 -11.73 15.63
C LYS A 113 -8.49 -10.62 15.62
N GLY A 114 -9.77 -11.01 15.63
CA GLY A 114 -10.91 -10.11 15.82
C GLY A 114 -11.56 -9.63 14.52
N ASN A 115 -12.63 -8.82 14.68
CA ASN A 115 -13.50 -8.42 13.57
C ASN A 115 -12.75 -7.62 12.48
N SER A 116 -11.84 -6.72 12.86
CA SER A 116 -11.05 -5.95 11.90
C SER A 116 -10.14 -6.83 11.04
N PHE A 117 -9.67 -7.96 11.58
CA PHE A 117 -8.87 -8.92 10.82
C PHE A 117 -9.73 -9.73 9.84
N ILE A 118 -10.94 -10.12 10.24
CA ILE A 118 -11.91 -10.77 9.33
C ILE A 118 -12.27 -9.83 8.18
N ASP A 119 -12.57 -8.57 8.49
CA ASP A 119 -12.84 -7.55 7.47
C ASP A 119 -11.62 -7.36 6.56
N LEU A 120 -10.40 -7.36 7.09
CA LEU A 120 -9.18 -7.26 6.28
C LEU A 120 -9.05 -8.43 5.29
N ILE A 121 -9.29 -9.66 5.76
CA ILE A 121 -9.26 -10.86 4.91
C ILE A 121 -10.31 -10.73 3.79
N GLN A 122 -11.54 -10.34 4.15
CA GLN A 122 -12.61 -10.15 3.17
C GLN A 122 -12.19 -9.12 2.11
N TYR A 123 -11.80 -7.92 2.52
CA TYR A 123 -11.44 -6.83 1.60
C TYR A 123 -10.24 -7.20 0.71
N ASN A 124 -9.20 -7.80 1.29
CA ASN A 124 -8.02 -8.22 0.54
C ASN A 124 -8.37 -9.34 -0.46
N SER A 125 -9.34 -10.21 -0.16
CA SER A 125 -9.80 -11.24 -1.10
C SER A 125 -10.48 -10.66 -2.34
N PHE A 126 -11.20 -9.54 -2.21
CA PHE A 126 -11.75 -8.81 -3.37
C PHE A 126 -10.64 -8.23 -4.24
N LEU A 127 -9.64 -7.58 -3.63
CA LEU A 127 -8.47 -7.10 -4.36
C LEU A 127 -7.77 -8.24 -5.11
N ARG A 128 -7.47 -9.35 -4.42
CA ARG A 128 -6.83 -10.52 -5.04
C ARG A 128 -7.65 -11.07 -6.22
N LYS A 129 -8.97 -11.14 -6.10
CA LYS A 129 -9.82 -11.58 -7.20
C LYS A 129 -9.78 -10.60 -8.38
N GLY A 130 -9.80 -9.29 -8.11
CA GLY A 130 -9.62 -8.26 -9.13
C GLY A 130 -8.27 -8.40 -9.85
N LEU A 131 -7.18 -8.56 -9.09
CA LEU A 131 -5.84 -8.77 -9.63
C LEU A 131 -5.76 -10.04 -10.47
N VAL A 132 -6.30 -11.17 -10.02
CA VAL A 132 -6.33 -12.43 -10.79
C VAL A 132 -7.06 -12.22 -12.12
N ASN A 133 -8.18 -11.51 -12.12
CA ASN A 133 -8.92 -11.23 -13.35
C ASN A 133 -8.14 -10.30 -14.31
N TRP A 134 -7.27 -9.44 -13.78
CA TRP A 134 -6.50 -8.50 -14.57
C TRP A 134 -5.18 -9.09 -15.08
N VAL A 135 -4.30 -9.56 -14.19
CA VAL A 135 -2.94 -9.99 -14.54
C VAL A 135 -2.79 -11.51 -14.66
N GLY A 136 -3.79 -12.29 -14.23
CA GLY A 136 -3.71 -13.75 -14.16
C GLY A 136 -2.99 -14.24 -12.89
N GLU A 137 -3.35 -15.42 -12.38
CA GLU A 137 -2.85 -15.92 -11.10
C GLU A 137 -1.34 -16.22 -11.09
N LYS A 138 -0.76 -16.54 -12.25
CA LYS A 138 0.68 -16.84 -12.38
C LYS A 138 1.55 -15.61 -12.18
N ASN A 139 0.98 -14.43 -12.38
CA ASN A 139 1.67 -13.15 -12.24
C ASN A 139 1.47 -12.54 -10.85
N ILE A 140 0.95 -13.32 -9.89
CA ILE A 140 0.72 -12.88 -8.52
C ILE A 140 1.53 -13.75 -7.56
N SER A 141 2.41 -13.14 -6.79
CA SER A 141 3.13 -13.81 -5.70
C SER A 141 2.74 -13.24 -4.35
N VAL A 142 2.51 -14.13 -3.37
CA VAL A 142 2.11 -13.77 -2.01
C VAL A 142 3.18 -14.26 -1.03
N TYR A 143 3.85 -13.33 -0.35
CA TYR A 143 4.96 -13.64 0.54
C TYR A 143 4.54 -13.65 2.01
N GLN A 144 5.20 -14.46 2.82
CA GLN A 144 5.01 -14.41 4.27
C GLN A 144 5.52 -13.07 4.84
N PRO A 145 4.88 -12.49 5.86
CA PRO A 145 5.33 -11.23 6.46
C PRO A 145 6.78 -11.26 6.94
N SER A 146 7.23 -12.40 7.48
CA SER A 146 8.61 -12.58 7.91
C SER A 146 9.61 -12.54 6.75
N THR A 147 9.21 -12.98 5.56
CA THR A 147 10.04 -12.92 4.35
C THR A 147 10.24 -11.48 3.92
N VAL A 148 9.15 -10.70 3.84
CA VAL A 148 9.20 -9.27 3.50
C VAL A 148 10.09 -8.50 4.47
N LYS A 149 9.92 -8.72 5.77
CA LYS A 149 10.75 -8.11 6.81
C LYS A 149 12.21 -8.54 6.75
N LYS A 150 12.49 -9.78 6.34
CA LYS A 150 13.85 -10.29 6.16
C LYS A 150 14.54 -9.60 4.98
N THR A 151 13.81 -9.23 3.92
CA THR A 151 14.33 -8.40 2.82
C THR A 151 14.84 -7.05 3.34
N ALA A 152 14.17 -6.45 4.32
CA ALA A 152 14.66 -5.24 5.01
C ALA A 152 15.82 -5.49 5.98
N GLY A 153 16.26 -6.75 6.16
CA GLY A 153 17.38 -7.17 7.01
C GLY A 153 16.99 -7.99 8.24
N LYS A 154 15.71 -8.01 8.66
CA LYS A 154 15.30 -8.68 9.91
C LYS A 154 13.87 -9.22 9.87
N GLY A 155 13.69 -10.54 9.88
CA GLY A 155 12.36 -11.19 9.74
C GLY A 155 11.31 -10.87 10.82
N ASN A 156 11.72 -10.40 11.99
CA ASN A 156 10.84 -9.92 13.06
C ASN A 156 10.92 -8.40 13.26
N ALA A 157 11.25 -7.65 12.20
CA ALA A 157 11.27 -6.19 12.21
C ALA A 157 9.94 -5.58 12.67
N ASN A 158 10.05 -4.48 13.40
CA ASN A 158 8.93 -3.58 13.67
C ASN A 158 8.92 -2.45 12.63
N LYS A 159 7.84 -1.66 12.60
CA LYS A 159 7.69 -0.56 11.64
C LYS A 159 8.80 0.49 11.69
N HIS A 160 9.36 0.78 12.87
CA HIS A 160 10.46 1.76 13.00
C HIS A 160 11.74 1.24 12.34
N TYR A 161 12.01 -0.05 12.48
CA TYR A 161 13.11 -0.69 11.76
C TYR A 161 12.89 -0.66 10.25
N MET A 162 11.67 -0.96 9.76
CA MET A 162 11.37 -0.91 8.33
C MET A 162 11.60 0.48 7.75
N ILE A 163 11.12 1.54 8.42
CA ILE A 163 11.37 2.93 8.02
C ILE A 163 12.87 3.24 7.99
N LYS A 164 13.61 2.84 9.03
CA LYS A 164 15.05 3.09 9.11
C LYS A 164 15.80 2.35 8.00
N ALA A 165 15.44 1.09 7.73
CA ALA A 165 16.01 0.29 6.65
C ALA A 165 15.78 0.93 5.27
N PHE A 166 14.61 1.54 5.06
CA PHE A 166 14.32 2.32 3.87
C PHE A 166 15.16 3.60 3.78
N GLN A 167 15.24 4.38 4.86
CA GLN A 167 16.08 5.59 4.93
C GLN A 167 17.56 5.28 4.65
N ASP A 168 18.05 4.17 5.19
CA ASP A 168 19.44 3.72 5.05
C ASP A 168 19.73 3.03 3.73
N ASN A 169 18.71 2.84 2.88
CA ASN A 169 18.81 2.12 1.61
C ASN A 169 19.56 0.79 1.78
N VAL A 170 19.13 -0.06 2.72
CA VAL A 170 19.85 -1.31 3.09
C VAL A 170 20.01 -2.31 1.93
N LEU A 171 19.27 -2.11 0.84
CA LEU A 171 19.35 -2.90 -0.39
C LEU A 171 20.29 -2.28 -1.44
N GLU A 172 20.93 -1.15 -1.14
CA GLU A 172 21.80 -0.39 -2.03
C GLU A 172 21.13 -0.07 -3.38
N ASP A 173 19.82 0.21 -3.34
CA ASP A 173 19.00 0.44 -4.51
C ASP A 173 19.18 1.87 -5.04
N LYS A 174 19.98 2.01 -6.11
CA LYS A 174 20.27 3.30 -6.75
C LYS A 174 19.05 3.96 -7.40
N LEU A 175 18.00 3.20 -7.71
CA LEU A 175 16.75 3.79 -8.22
C LEU A 175 15.96 4.41 -7.07
N LEU A 176 16.00 3.80 -5.87
CA LEU A 176 15.35 4.34 -4.68
C LEU A 176 15.88 5.73 -4.30
N GLU A 177 17.19 5.93 -4.34
CA GLU A 177 17.85 7.20 -4.00
C GLU A 177 17.41 8.38 -4.88
N LYS A 178 16.92 8.08 -6.09
CA LYS A 178 16.40 9.07 -7.04
C LYS A 178 14.96 9.47 -6.76
N THR A 179 14.27 8.76 -5.87
CA THR A 179 12.84 8.99 -5.60
C THR A 179 12.65 10.18 -4.67
N ALA A 180 11.64 10.98 -4.95
CA ALA A 180 11.30 12.14 -4.14
C ALA A 180 10.98 11.75 -2.70
N ILE A 181 10.30 10.61 -2.48
CA ILE A 181 9.96 10.13 -1.13
C ILE A 181 11.19 9.76 -0.31
N TRP A 182 12.16 9.05 -0.89
CA TRP A 182 13.38 8.70 -0.18
C TRP A 182 14.15 9.95 0.24
N GLN A 183 14.33 10.90 -0.69
CA GLN A 183 14.98 12.19 -0.43
C GLN A 183 14.22 13.00 0.62
N TRP A 184 12.89 13.04 0.53
CA TRP A 184 12.02 13.74 1.49
C TRP A 184 12.14 13.15 2.89
N MET A 185 12.36 11.84 3.03
CA MET A 185 12.51 11.17 4.33
C MET A 185 13.90 11.36 4.96
N GLN A 186 14.90 11.84 4.22
CA GLN A 186 16.26 11.99 4.76
C GLN A 186 16.33 13.06 5.86
N GLY A 187 17.16 12.78 6.87
CA GLY A 187 17.35 13.66 8.03
C GLY A 187 16.17 13.74 9.00
N LYS A 188 15.07 13.02 8.76
CA LYS A 188 13.89 12.99 9.64
C LYS A 188 13.98 11.83 10.64
N ASP A 189 13.59 12.10 11.87
CA ASP A 189 13.52 11.10 12.94
C ASP A 189 12.12 10.48 13.03
N TYR A 190 12.07 9.16 12.89
CA TYR A 190 10.86 8.35 13.01
C TYR A 190 10.93 7.34 14.16
N SER A 191 11.88 7.48 15.07
CA SER A 191 12.09 6.58 16.21
C SER A 191 10.89 6.51 17.17
N THR A 192 10.13 7.59 17.28
CA THR A 192 8.99 7.71 18.21
C THR A 192 7.64 7.57 17.53
N LYS A 193 7.46 8.22 16.37
CA LYS A 193 6.19 8.24 15.64
C LYS A 193 6.43 8.20 14.14
N ILE A 194 5.68 7.32 13.48
CA ILE A 194 5.62 7.26 12.02
C ILE A 194 4.25 7.82 11.60
N PRO A 195 4.20 8.97 10.91
CA PRO A 195 2.95 9.47 10.35
C PRO A 195 2.55 8.65 9.12
N LYS A 196 1.24 8.41 8.96
CA LYS A 196 0.67 7.82 7.74
C LYS A 196 0.82 8.81 6.57
N PRO A 197 1.15 8.35 5.35
CA PRO A 197 1.20 6.95 4.89
C PRO A 197 2.59 6.29 4.91
N LEU A 198 3.58 6.82 5.63
CA LEU A 198 4.98 6.42 5.42
C LEU A 198 5.25 4.93 5.66
N ASP A 199 4.61 4.34 6.67
CA ASP A 199 4.74 2.90 6.93
C ASP A 199 4.13 2.06 5.81
N ASP A 200 2.92 2.40 5.32
CA ASP A 200 2.28 1.66 4.21
C ASP A 200 3.11 1.74 2.91
N ILE A 201 3.70 2.92 2.64
CA ILE A 201 4.57 3.14 1.46
C ILE A 201 5.86 2.33 1.55
N VAL A 202 6.48 2.29 2.73
CA VAL A 202 7.71 1.53 2.96
C VAL A 202 7.45 0.02 2.93
N ASP A 203 6.35 -0.44 3.51
CA ASP A 203 5.98 -1.86 3.44
C ASP A 203 5.71 -2.27 1.97
N ALA A 204 5.03 -1.45 1.18
CA ALA A 204 4.84 -1.69 -0.26
C ALA A 204 6.16 -1.78 -1.05
N TYR A 205 7.16 -0.93 -0.74
CA TYR A 205 8.51 -1.02 -1.30
C TYR A 205 9.14 -2.38 -1.02
N PHE A 206 9.18 -2.81 0.25
CA PHE A 206 9.82 -4.07 0.61
C PHE A 206 9.06 -5.29 0.09
N ILE A 207 7.74 -5.22 -0.08
CA ILE A 207 6.96 -6.24 -0.78
C ILE A 207 7.42 -6.36 -2.23
N LEU A 208 7.53 -5.24 -2.96
CA LEU A 208 8.04 -5.23 -4.34
C LEU A 208 9.46 -5.78 -4.43
N LYS A 209 10.35 -5.34 -3.53
CA LYS A 209 11.74 -5.83 -3.51
C LYS A 209 11.83 -7.31 -3.19
N THR A 210 10.98 -7.82 -2.32
CA THR A 210 10.93 -9.26 -2.04
C THR A 210 10.57 -10.04 -3.30
N GLY A 211 9.59 -9.56 -4.07
CA GLY A 211 9.23 -10.13 -5.37
C GLY A 211 10.39 -10.15 -6.36
N THR A 212 10.89 -8.96 -6.69
CA THR A 212 11.94 -8.75 -7.71
C THR A 212 13.32 -9.34 -7.38
N LEU A 213 13.56 -9.74 -6.12
CA LEU A 213 14.80 -10.41 -5.72
C LEU A 213 14.68 -11.94 -5.65
N THR A 214 13.45 -12.49 -5.72
CA THR A 214 13.20 -13.94 -5.61
C THR A 214 12.83 -14.60 -6.93
N ASN A 215 12.41 -13.82 -7.92
CA ASN A 215 12.16 -14.24 -9.30
C ASN A 215 13.33 -13.84 -10.20
#